data_AF-A0A819TSX9-F1
#
_entry.id   AF-A0A819TSX9-F1
#
_cell.length_a   1.000
_cell.length_b   1.000
_cell.length_c   1.000
_cell.angle_alpha   90.00
_cell.angle_beta   90.00
_cell.angle_gamma   90.00
#
_symmetry.space_group_name_H-M   'P 1'
#
loop_
_entity.id
_entity.type
_entity.pdbx_description
1 polymer ?
#
loop_
_entity_poly.entity_id
_entity_poly.type
_entity_poly.pdbx_seq_one_letter_code
_entity_poly.pdbx_strand_id
1 'polypeptide(L)'
;MNLDAVSTALAQISFTIKSLSRKNFKSSLAEIADLVSEHGFEAERHLYRTLISYLDLQSIEQNGSLIKRSENIHLNYWLQEIPSLISRPNFVTLICYAFDTAITQKSLKLPSSSNEFLTSLCKLFKLNRAQELVFVFALQNSTHAELQLLAHEHIQQRLPEFIRIASDDNGMNETGLIDTSIEVLHSLLLLIRQYISNDSIGPLIKNEECEKFLNVLRKEYPRERIGNNGSVILLPLLYSSNSLSTDLTSNQLLSDSSNLPTTVWQMDGSLADVILEMGYNFTACVEDCRNALIHFGLQELKPSTIARMLSVMIKTHSGLNENTHIYNCNGTDITINNENNPVQTWNVDTFVLAINDLVPTVNWKDVVKELDHPGFIVRDRQALVLLVTALRRALPVELYIDLLYGRWNNVEGQLSWLAHAIRYPDVFCFGDHPAHPVLIDCLKHPLDDTKETWTWRSLNLIECLLRIADTGLYSTVLEIFRHGIQRSGELIFLGLLQLH
;
A
#
# COMPACT_ATOMS: atom_id res chain seq x y z
N MET A 1 -31.13 -18.80 -18.81
CA MET A 1 -30.33 -17.68 -19.36
C MET A 1 -30.24 -16.63 -18.26
N ASN A 2 -29.26 -16.77 -17.36
CA ASN A 2 -28.91 -15.72 -16.40
C ASN A 2 -27.85 -14.86 -17.08
N LEU A 3 -28.27 -13.75 -17.70
CA LEU A 3 -27.33 -12.70 -18.07
C LEU A 3 -26.82 -12.10 -16.76
N ASP A 4 -25.51 -12.14 -16.57
CA ASP A 4 -24.83 -11.54 -15.43
C ASP A 4 -25.26 -10.06 -15.32
N ALA A 5 -25.68 -9.60 -14.14
CA ALA A 5 -26.22 -8.26 -13.94
C ALA A 5 -25.22 -7.18 -14.41
N VAL A 6 -23.93 -7.44 -14.20
CA VAL A 6 -22.83 -6.58 -14.67
C VAL A 6 -22.79 -6.54 -16.20
N SER A 7 -22.88 -7.69 -16.88
CA SER A 7 -22.86 -7.73 -18.35
C SER A 7 -24.01 -6.94 -18.99
N THR A 8 -25.17 -6.93 -18.33
CA THR A 8 -26.34 -6.15 -18.75
C THR A 8 -26.09 -4.65 -18.59
N ALA A 9 -25.53 -4.24 -17.44
CA ALA A 9 -25.16 -2.85 -17.19
C ALA A 9 -24.11 -2.32 -18.18
N LEU A 10 -23.08 -3.13 -18.49
CA LEU A 10 -22.07 -2.78 -19.49
C LEU A 10 -22.69 -2.60 -20.88
N ALA A 11 -23.61 -3.48 -21.28
CA ALA A 11 -24.34 -3.34 -22.54
C ALA A 11 -25.20 -2.07 -22.56
N GLN A 12 -25.84 -1.73 -21.44
CA GLN A 12 -26.66 -0.52 -21.29
C GLN A 12 -25.80 0.75 -21.37
N ILE A 13 -24.63 0.78 -20.72
CA ILE A 13 -23.66 1.88 -20.87
C ILE A 13 -23.27 2.06 -22.34
N SER A 14 -22.93 0.96 -23.04
CA SER A 14 -22.58 1.05 -24.46
C SER A 14 -23.72 1.55 -25.34
N PHE A 15 -24.95 1.10 -25.10
CA PHE A 15 -26.13 1.55 -25.83
C PHE A 15 -26.44 3.03 -25.57
N THR A 16 -26.32 3.46 -24.32
CA THR A 16 -26.56 4.85 -23.90
C THR A 16 -25.55 5.79 -24.54
N ILE A 17 -24.25 5.42 -24.50
CA ILE A 17 -23.19 6.21 -25.16
C ILE A 17 -23.42 6.27 -26.68
N LYS A 18 -23.78 5.15 -27.31
CA LYS A 18 -24.06 5.10 -28.75
C LYS A 18 -25.25 5.99 -29.16
N SER A 19 -26.26 6.07 -28.31
CA SER A 19 -27.50 6.84 -28.56
C SER A 19 -27.44 8.29 -28.07
N LEU A 20 -26.28 8.78 -27.61
CA LEU A 20 -26.11 10.16 -27.15
C LEU A 20 -26.51 11.17 -28.22
N SER A 21 -27.32 12.14 -27.81
CA SER A 21 -27.80 13.25 -28.62
C SER A 21 -28.01 14.47 -27.73
N ARG A 22 -28.20 15.64 -28.33
CA ARG A 22 -28.49 16.87 -27.56
C ARG A 22 -29.79 16.77 -26.73
N LYS A 23 -30.74 15.90 -27.13
CA LYS A 23 -32.05 15.78 -26.46
C LYS A 23 -32.00 14.92 -25.20
N ASN A 24 -31.24 13.83 -25.23
CA ASN A 24 -31.13 12.87 -24.12
C ASN A 24 -29.85 13.07 -23.29
N PHE A 25 -28.99 14.02 -23.62
CA PHE A 25 -27.69 14.21 -22.96
C PHE A 25 -27.76 14.17 -21.42
N LYS A 26 -28.59 15.02 -20.80
CA LYS A 26 -28.70 15.08 -19.33
C LYS A 26 -29.24 13.79 -18.71
N SER A 27 -30.25 13.17 -19.32
CA SER A 27 -30.83 11.92 -18.80
C SER A 27 -29.87 10.75 -18.96
N SER A 28 -29.18 10.67 -20.10
CA SER A 28 -28.16 9.65 -20.38
C SER A 28 -26.95 9.76 -19.45
N LEU A 29 -26.54 10.98 -19.08
CA LEU A 29 -25.47 11.20 -18.09
C LEU A 29 -25.90 10.73 -16.69
N ALA A 30 -27.12 11.05 -16.26
CA ALA A 30 -27.65 10.58 -14.98
C ALA A 30 -27.77 9.06 -14.94
N GLU A 31 -28.32 8.44 -15.99
CA GLU A 31 -28.43 6.98 -16.11
C GLU A 31 -27.06 6.29 -16.07
N ILE A 32 -26.07 6.83 -16.79
CA ILE A 32 -24.71 6.28 -16.74
C ILE A 32 -24.10 6.45 -15.35
N ALA A 33 -24.31 7.59 -14.69
CA ALA A 33 -23.81 7.83 -13.34
C ALA A 33 -24.41 6.84 -12.33
N ASP A 34 -25.71 6.57 -12.42
CA ASP A 34 -26.40 5.58 -11.59
C ASP A 34 -25.83 4.18 -11.81
N LEU A 35 -25.66 3.75 -13.06
CA LEU A 35 -25.07 2.45 -13.41
C LEU A 35 -23.61 2.31 -12.92
N VAL A 36 -22.82 3.38 -13.01
CA VAL A 36 -21.45 3.38 -12.48
C VAL A 36 -21.46 3.31 -10.95
N SER A 37 -22.40 3.98 -10.28
CA SER A 37 -22.51 3.93 -8.81
C SER A 37 -22.92 2.54 -8.29
N GLU A 38 -23.77 1.82 -9.03
CA GLU A 38 -24.27 0.50 -8.66
C GLU A 38 -23.24 -0.62 -8.92
N HIS A 39 -22.49 -0.53 -10.03
CA HIS A 39 -21.58 -1.60 -10.47
C HIS A 39 -20.09 -1.29 -10.28
N GLY A 40 -19.75 -0.10 -9.79
CA GLY A 40 -18.40 0.28 -9.38
C GLY A 40 -17.38 0.35 -10.53
N PHE A 41 -16.13 -0.03 -10.22
CA PHE A 41 -14.97 0.20 -11.09
C PHE A 41 -15.07 -0.44 -12.48
N GLU A 42 -15.76 -1.58 -12.61
CA GLU A 42 -15.89 -2.28 -13.90
C GLU A 42 -16.75 -1.47 -14.88
N ALA A 43 -17.86 -0.89 -14.39
CA ALA A 43 -18.73 -0.02 -15.18
C ALA A 43 -18.04 1.30 -15.53
N GLU A 44 -17.31 1.89 -14.59
CA GLU A 44 -16.50 3.10 -14.81
C GLU A 44 -15.44 2.88 -15.90
N ARG A 45 -14.68 1.78 -15.80
CA ARG A 45 -13.66 1.40 -16.78
C ARG A 45 -14.26 1.22 -18.17
N HIS A 46 -15.42 0.55 -18.26
CA HIS A 46 -16.10 0.33 -19.54
C HIS A 46 -16.73 1.60 -20.13
N LEU A 47 -17.20 2.53 -19.29
CA LEU A 47 -17.66 3.86 -19.70
C LEU A 47 -16.57 4.60 -20.47
N TYR A 48 -15.40 4.79 -19.86
CA TYR A 48 -14.33 5.57 -20.51
C TYR A 48 -13.76 4.87 -21.74
N ARG A 49 -13.63 3.53 -21.70
CA ARG A 49 -13.28 2.71 -22.89
C ARG A 49 -14.25 2.96 -24.04
N THR A 50 -15.54 2.89 -23.76
CA THR A 50 -16.57 3.08 -24.78
C THR A 50 -16.57 4.52 -25.27
N LEU A 51 -16.48 5.51 -24.38
CA LEU A 51 -16.49 6.92 -24.74
C LEU A 51 -15.33 7.27 -25.68
N ILE A 52 -14.10 6.82 -25.37
CA ILE A 52 -12.93 7.02 -26.24
C ILE A 52 -13.11 6.36 -27.60
N SER A 53 -13.73 5.18 -27.68
CA SER A 53 -13.95 4.50 -28.97
C SER A 53 -14.86 5.30 -29.94
N TYR A 54 -15.70 6.19 -29.42
CA TYR A 54 -16.55 7.10 -30.20
C TYR A 54 -15.93 8.49 -30.44
N LEU A 55 -14.80 8.81 -29.80
CA LEU A 55 -14.03 9.99 -30.15
C LEU A 55 -13.30 9.68 -31.47
N ASP A 56 -13.63 10.41 -32.54
CA ASP A 56 -12.92 10.32 -33.82
C ASP A 56 -11.53 10.96 -33.70
N LEU A 57 -10.62 10.26 -33.00
CA LEU A 57 -9.26 10.71 -32.73
C LEU A 57 -8.36 10.65 -33.98
N GLN A 58 -8.79 9.97 -35.05
CA GLN A 58 -8.04 9.87 -36.32
C GLN A 58 -8.10 11.17 -37.13
N SER A 59 -9.21 11.91 -37.02
CA SER A 59 -9.39 13.20 -37.69
C SER A 59 -8.49 14.33 -37.15
N ILE A 60 -7.88 14.13 -35.98
CA ILE A 60 -7.00 15.10 -35.31
C ILE A 60 -5.75 15.41 -36.16
N GLU A 61 -5.21 14.41 -36.87
CA GLU A 61 -3.98 14.54 -37.65
C GLU A 61 -4.18 15.14 -39.04
N GLN A 62 -5.36 14.98 -39.66
CA GLN A 62 -5.50 15.21 -41.10
C GLN A 62 -5.78 16.66 -41.50
N ASN A 63 -6.29 17.53 -40.61
CA ASN A 63 -6.86 18.80 -41.07
C ASN A 63 -6.43 20.07 -40.32
N GLY A 64 -5.66 20.02 -39.23
CA GLY A 64 -5.22 21.23 -38.48
C GLY A 64 -6.36 22.10 -37.92
N SER A 65 -7.61 21.82 -38.28
CA SER A 65 -8.84 22.38 -37.79
C SER A 65 -9.37 21.37 -36.77
N LEU A 66 -9.29 21.76 -35.50
CA LEU A 66 -9.92 21.03 -34.40
C LEU A 66 -11.34 20.66 -34.80
N ILE A 67 -11.70 19.37 -34.66
CA ILE A 67 -13.09 18.86 -34.77
C ILE A 67 -14.04 19.94 -34.32
N LYS A 68 -15.05 20.32 -35.13
CA LYS A 68 -16.03 21.35 -34.77
C LYS A 68 -16.62 21.02 -33.41
N ARG A 69 -16.07 21.67 -32.38
CA ARG A 69 -16.17 21.30 -30.96
C ARG A 69 -17.62 21.23 -30.47
N SER A 70 -18.52 21.97 -31.12
CA SER A 70 -19.94 22.06 -30.79
C SER A 70 -20.82 20.94 -31.35
N GLU A 71 -20.31 20.10 -32.26
CA GLU A 71 -21.11 19.08 -32.96
C GLU A 71 -20.87 17.66 -32.43
N ASN A 72 -19.70 17.37 -31.85
CA ASN A 72 -19.41 16.06 -31.28
C ASN A 72 -19.91 15.95 -29.83
N ILE A 73 -21.02 15.23 -29.64
CA ILE A 73 -21.66 15.05 -28.33
C ILE A 73 -20.82 14.19 -27.38
N HIS A 74 -20.08 13.20 -27.90
CA HIS A 74 -19.18 12.34 -27.13
C HIS A 74 -17.99 13.13 -26.60
N LEU A 75 -17.43 14.03 -27.41
CA LEU A 75 -16.38 14.95 -26.98
C LEU A 75 -16.89 15.90 -25.88
N ASN A 76 -18.13 16.39 -25.98
CA ASN A 76 -18.71 17.21 -24.92
C ASN A 76 -18.87 16.45 -23.60
N TYR A 77 -19.24 15.15 -23.66
CA TYR A 77 -19.28 14.32 -22.46
C TYR A 77 -17.87 14.12 -21.88
N TRP A 78 -16.89 13.77 -22.73
CA TRP A 78 -15.50 13.64 -22.30
C TRP A 78 -14.96 14.90 -21.62
N LEU A 79 -15.25 16.08 -22.19
CA LEU A 79 -14.84 17.36 -21.65
C LEU A 79 -15.49 17.70 -20.30
N GLN A 80 -16.65 17.11 -19.97
CA GLN A 80 -17.26 17.25 -18.65
C GLN A 80 -16.61 16.31 -17.62
N GLU A 81 -16.17 15.13 -18.05
CA GLU A 81 -15.60 14.10 -17.18
C GLU A 81 -14.11 14.34 -16.88
N ILE A 82 -13.33 14.76 -17.87
CA ILE A 82 -11.86 14.83 -17.80
C ILE A 82 -11.32 15.64 -16.59
N PRO A 83 -11.93 16.78 -16.17
CA PRO A 83 -11.40 17.53 -15.03
C PRO A 83 -11.59 16.80 -13.70
N SER A 84 -12.63 15.97 -13.58
CA SER A 84 -12.85 15.16 -12.39
C SER A 84 -12.04 13.86 -12.44
N LEU A 85 -11.89 13.29 -13.64
CA LEU A 85 -11.18 12.05 -13.89
C LEU A 85 -9.69 12.17 -13.59
N ILE A 86 -9.04 13.28 -13.95
CA ILE A 86 -7.59 13.47 -13.74
C ILE A 86 -7.19 13.56 -12.26
N SER A 87 -8.13 13.92 -11.38
CA SER A 87 -7.91 13.99 -9.93
C SER A 87 -8.27 12.68 -9.20
N ARG A 88 -8.75 11.64 -9.90
CA ARG A 88 -9.09 10.35 -9.28
C ARG A 88 -7.85 9.47 -9.09
N PRO A 89 -7.78 8.67 -8.01
CA PRO A 89 -6.62 7.81 -7.72
C PRO A 89 -6.42 6.70 -8.77
N ASN A 90 -7.48 6.24 -9.43
CA ASN A 90 -7.46 5.21 -10.48
C ASN A 90 -7.31 5.79 -11.90
N PHE A 91 -7.01 7.09 -12.04
CA PHE A 91 -6.88 7.79 -13.31
C PHE A 91 -5.99 7.06 -14.34
N VAL A 92 -4.78 6.68 -13.90
CA VAL A 92 -3.78 6.02 -14.77
C VAL A 92 -4.36 4.74 -15.36
N THR A 93 -4.93 3.86 -14.53
CA THR A 93 -5.50 2.59 -14.97
C THR A 93 -6.67 2.79 -15.93
N LEU A 94 -7.56 3.75 -15.66
CA LEU A 94 -8.73 4.03 -16.50
C LEU A 94 -8.34 4.57 -17.89
N ILE A 95 -7.42 5.54 -17.92
CA ILE A 95 -6.96 6.16 -19.17
C ILE A 95 -6.14 5.17 -20.00
N CYS A 96 -5.15 4.49 -19.41
CA CYS A 96 -4.34 3.50 -20.13
C CYS A 96 -5.24 2.42 -20.72
N TYR A 97 -6.14 1.83 -19.94
CA TYR A 97 -7.05 0.80 -20.44
C TYR A 97 -7.92 1.30 -21.61
N ALA A 98 -8.45 2.51 -21.53
CA ALA A 98 -9.30 3.06 -22.58
C ALA A 98 -8.53 3.34 -23.88
N PHE A 99 -7.33 3.91 -23.80
CA PHE A 99 -6.46 4.14 -24.96
C PHE A 99 -5.89 2.83 -25.53
N ASP A 100 -5.45 1.91 -24.68
CA ASP A 100 -4.91 0.61 -25.10
C ASP A 100 -5.95 -0.23 -25.82
N THR A 101 -7.21 -0.16 -25.37
CA THR A 101 -8.31 -0.81 -26.07
C THR A 101 -8.60 -0.11 -27.40
N ALA A 102 -8.57 1.22 -27.46
CA ALA A 102 -8.80 1.96 -28.70
C ALA A 102 -7.73 1.66 -29.78
N ILE A 103 -6.47 1.50 -29.36
CA ILE A 103 -5.36 1.08 -30.23
C ILE A 103 -5.59 -0.36 -30.69
N THR A 104 -5.86 -1.28 -29.77
CA THR A 104 -6.11 -2.71 -30.07
C THR A 104 -7.30 -2.89 -31.03
N GLN A 105 -8.36 -2.10 -30.87
CA GLN A 105 -9.56 -2.11 -31.71
C GLN A 105 -9.39 -1.32 -33.02
N LYS A 106 -8.21 -0.73 -33.27
CA LYS A 106 -7.89 0.11 -34.43
C LYS A 106 -8.80 1.33 -34.60
N SER A 107 -9.50 1.75 -33.54
CA SER A 107 -10.25 3.01 -33.51
C SER A 107 -9.29 4.19 -33.36
N LEU A 108 -8.14 3.98 -32.73
CA LEU A 108 -7.01 4.91 -32.70
C LEU A 108 -5.83 4.31 -33.47
N LYS A 109 -5.26 5.09 -34.39
CA LYS A 109 -3.98 4.77 -35.04
C LYS A 109 -2.93 5.72 -34.48
N LEU A 110 -1.86 5.18 -33.94
CA LEU A 110 -0.73 5.98 -33.48
C LEU A 110 0.09 6.41 -34.70
N PRO A 111 0.50 7.68 -34.80
CA PRO A 111 1.40 8.13 -35.85
C PRO A 111 2.78 7.52 -35.62
N SER A 112 3.46 7.17 -36.71
CA SER A 112 4.81 6.61 -36.64
C SER A 112 5.89 7.61 -36.22
N SER A 113 5.60 8.93 -36.13
CA SER A 113 6.66 9.96 -35.95
C SER A 113 6.26 11.35 -35.42
N SER A 114 5.05 11.62 -34.90
CA SER A 114 4.66 13.01 -34.59
C SER A 114 4.34 13.27 -33.11
N ASN A 115 5.22 14.03 -32.45
CA ASN A 115 4.94 14.72 -31.17
C ASN A 115 3.74 15.70 -31.27
N GLU A 116 3.24 15.96 -32.48
CA GLU A 116 2.07 16.79 -32.74
C GLU A 116 0.75 16.12 -32.35
N PHE A 117 0.67 14.78 -32.34
CA PHE A 117 -0.56 14.07 -32.00
C PHE A 117 -0.96 14.32 -30.55
N LEU A 118 -0.07 14.08 -29.58
CA LEU A 118 -0.34 14.32 -28.16
C LEU A 118 -0.59 15.79 -27.87
N THR A 119 0.14 16.70 -28.51
CA THR A 119 -0.11 18.15 -28.43
C THR A 119 -1.53 18.49 -28.89
N SER A 120 -1.98 17.91 -30.01
CA SER A 120 -3.31 18.16 -30.56
C SER A 120 -4.42 17.51 -29.73
N LEU A 121 -4.16 16.34 -29.17
CA LEU A 121 -5.05 15.63 -28.26
C LEU A 121 -5.27 16.41 -26.96
N CYS A 122 -4.20 16.93 -26.33
CA CYS A 122 -4.31 17.73 -25.11
C CYS A 122 -5.07 19.04 -25.36
N LYS A 123 -4.86 19.68 -26.53
CA LYS A 123 -5.65 20.84 -27.00
C LYS A 123 -7.12 20.49 -27.27
N LEU A 124 -7.41 19.28 -27.74
CA LEU A 124 -8.77 18.81 -27.94
C LEU A 124 -9.48 18.64 -26.60
N PHE A 125 -8.78 18.09 -25.60
CA PHE A 125 -9.28 17.85 -24.25
C PHE A 125 -9.27 19.10 -23.34
N LYS A 126 -8.79 20.24 -23.84
CA LYS A 126 -8.71 21.52 -23.12
C LYS A 126 -7.91 21.41 -21.81
N LEU A 127 -6.88 20.59 -21.80
CA LEU A 127 -5.99 20.46 -20.64
C LEU A 127 -5.13 21.72 -20.51
N ASN A 128 -4.96 22.21 -19.29
CA ASN A 128 -3.93 23.21 -19.00
C ASN A 128 -2.53 22.54 -19.06
N ARG A 129 -1.45 23.33 -18.97
CA ARG A 129 -0.09 22.78 -19.12
C ARG A 129 0.26 21.75 -18.04
N ALA A 130 -0.19 21.93 -16.80
CA ALA A 130 0.03 20.97 -15.72
C ALA A 130 -0.74 19.65 -15.95
N GLN A 131 -2.02 19.76 -16.31
CA GLN A 131 -2.89 18.62 -16.63
C GLN A 131 -2.41 17.87 -17.87
N GLU A 132 -1.87 18.57 -18.88
CA GLU A 132 -1.25 17.95 -20.06
C GLU A 132 -0.09 17.04 -19.65
N LEU A 133 0.82 17.52 -18.80
CA LEU A 133 1.93 16.70 -18.31
C LEU A 133 1.45 15.49 -17.51
N VAL A 134 0.48 15.65 -16.61
CA VAL A 134 -0.07 14.54 -15.81
C VAL A 134 -0.82 13.53 -16.68
N PHE A 135 -1.60 14.00 -17.67
CA PHE A 135 -2.32 13.15 -18.61
C PHE A 135 -1.34 12.34 -19.47
N VAL A 136 -0.31 12.96 -20.02
CA VAL A 136 0.71 12.26 -20.82
C VAL A 136 1.54 11.32 -19.95
N PHE A 137 1.83 11.71 -18.70
CA PHE A 137 2.53 10.85 -17.74
C PHE A 137 1.75 9.57 -17.43
N ALA A 138 0.42 9.67 -17.29
CA ALA A 138 -0.41 8.48 -17.16
C ALA A 138 -0.23 7.54 -18.35
N LEU A 139 -0.26 8.05 -19.59
CA LEU A 139 -0.11 7.24 -20.81
C LEU A 139 1.23 6.48 -20.92
N GLN A 140 2.28 6.87 -20.18
CA GLN A 140 3.52 6.09 -20.12
C GLN A 140 3.34 4.70 -19.51
N ASN A 141 2.25 4.48 -18.76
CA ASN A 141 1.91 3.18 -18.17
C ASN A 141 1.04 2.31 -19.09
N SER A 142 0.88 2.71 -20.36
CA SER A 142 0.18 1.94 -21.41
C SER A 142 0.83 0.57 -21.64
N THR A 143 0.07 -0.42 -22.11
CA THR A 143 0.64 -1.71 -22.56
C THR A 143 1.32 -1.65 -23.93
N HIS A 144 1.13 -0.57 -24.71
CA HIS A 144 1.66 -0.44 -26.07
C HIS A 144 2.93 0.42 -26.10
N ALA A 145 4.05 -0.19 -26.51
CA ALA A 145 5.36 0.47 -26.53
C ALA A 145 5.40 1.75 -27.39
N GLU A 146 4.64 1.80 -28.51
CA GLU A 146 4.55 3.00 -29.36
C GLU A 146 3.96 4.20 -28.61
N LEU A 147 2.90 3.98 -27.83
CA LEU A 147 2.27 5.05 -27.04
C LEU A 147 3.17 5.48 -25.86
N GLN A 148 3.84 4.52 -25.22
CA GLN A 148 4.82 4.82 -24.17
C GLN A 148 5.95 5.72 -24.71
N LEU A 149 6.49 5.39 -25.89
CA LEU A 149 7.56 6.15 -26.53
C LEU A 149 7.11 7.57 -26.90
N LEU A 150 5.94 7.72 -27.52
CA LEU A 150 5.37 9.04 -27.82
C LEU A 150 5.15 9.88 -26.56
N ALA A 151 4.63 9.27 -25.49
CA ALA A 151 4.42 9.95 -24.21
C ALA A 151 5.76 10.38 -23.57
N HIS A 152 6.79 9.53 -23.66
CA HIS A 152 8.14 9.84 -23.19
C HIS A 152 8.77 11.01 -23.95
N GLU A 153 8.75 11.00 -25.28
CA GLU A 153 9.27 12.11 -26.10
C GLU A 153 8.54 13.43 -25.82
N HIS A 154 7.22 13.38 -25.68
CA HIS A 154 6.40 14.57 -25.41
C HIS A 154 6.73 15.18 -24.04
N ILE A 155 6.91 14.35 -23.00
CA ILE A 155 7.33 14.82 -21.67
C ILE A 155 8.75 15.40 -21.72
N GLN A 156 9.68 14.74 -22.41
CA GLN A 156 11.05 15.24 -22.55
C GLN A 156 11.11 16.65 -23.16
N GLN A 157 10.20 16.95 -24.10
CA GLN A 157 10.12 18.25 -24.75
C GLN A 157 9.41 19.31 -23.88
N ARG A 158 8.32 18.95 -23.21
CA ARG A 158 7.44 19.92 -22.51
C ARG A 158 7.83 20.20 -21.07
N LEU A 159 8.40 19.21 -20.37
CA LEU A 159 8.68 19.33 -18.94
C LEU A 159 9.73 20.41 -18.60
N PRO A 160 10.86 20.55 -19.32
CA PRO A 160 11.83 21.62 -19.04
C PRO A 160 11.24 23.01 -19.30
N GLU A 161 10.47 23.17 -20.38
CA GLU A 161 9.77 24.42 -20.69
C GLU A 161 8.78 24.79 -19.58
N PHE A 162 8.03 23.80 -19.08
CA PHE A 162 7.08 23.96 -17.98
C PHE A 162 7.77 24.45 -16.70
N ILE A 163 8.85 23.80 -16.26
CA ILE A 163 9.56 24.15 -15.02
C ILE A 163 10.13 25.56 -15.11
N ARG A 164 10.69 25.93 -16.27
CA ARG A 164 11.20 27.28 -16.49
C ARG A 164 10.10 28.33 -16.35
N ILE A 165 8.97 28.15 -17.04
CA ILE A 165 7.83 29.08 -16.97
C ILE A 165 7.28 29.13 -15.54
N ALA A 166 7.08 27.98 -14.90
CA ALA A 166 6.53 27.89 -13.54
C ALA A 166 7.39 28.56 -12.47
N SER A 167 8.71 28.69 -12.73
CA SER A 167 9.66 29.31 -11.80
C SER A 167 9.67 30.84 -11.86
N ASP A 168 9.03 31.44 -12.88
CA ASP A 168 8.94 32.90 -13.03
C ASP A 168 7.79 33.49 -12.17
N ASP A 169 7.89 34.77 -11.80
CA ASP A 169 6.97 35.42 -10.83
C ASP A 169 5.47 35.41 -11.23
N ASN A 170 5.15 35.23 -12.53
CA ASN A 170 3.77 35.07 -13.05
C ASN A 170 3.50 33.66 -13.62
N GLY A 171 4.47 32.75 -13.50
CA GLY A 171 4.48 31.43 -14.11
C GLY A 171 3.33 30.52 -13.71
N MET A 172 2.87 30.65 -12.47
CA MET A 172 1.82 29.82 -11.89
C MET A 172 0.46 29.99 -12.60
N ASN A 173 0.16 31.21 -13.08
CA ASN A 173 -1.03 31.48 -13.88
C ASN A 173 -0.94 30.84 -15.27
N GLU A 174 0.21 30.99 -15.93
CA GLU A 174 0.42 30.49 -17.29
C GLU A 174 0.54 28.96 -17.38
N THR A 175 0.93 28.32 -16.28
CA THR A 175 1.03 26.86 -16.17
C THR A 175 -0.26 26.22 -15.70
N GLY A 176 -1.21 27.03 -15.21
CA GLY A 176 -2.49 26.59 -14.65
C GLY A 176 -2.37 26.01 -13.24
N LEU A 177 -1.25 26.22 -12.55
CA LEU A 177 -0.99 25.65 -11.23
C LEU A 177 -1.83 26.25 -10.10
N ILE A 178 -2.38 27.46 -10.29
CA ILE A 178 -3.23 28.13 -9.28
C ILE A 178 -4.56 27.40 -9.09
N ASP A 179 -5.21 27.00 -10.20
CA ASP A 179 -6.53 26.35 -10.18
C ASP A 179 -6.44 24.81 -10.23
N THR A 180 -5.26 24.25 -9.96
CA THR A 180 -5.00 22.81 -10.06
C THR A 180 -5.30 22.11 -8.73
N SER A 181 -5.96 20.94 -8.79
CA SER A 181 -6.22 20.10 -7.61
C SER A 181 -4.92 19.55 -7.00
N ILE A 182 -4.93 19.28 -5.69
CA ILE A 182 -3.76 18.75 -4.95
C ILE A 182 -3.25 17.43 -5.56
N GLU A 183 -4.15 16.59 -6.07
CA GLU A 183 -3.85 15.29 -6.68
C GLU A 183 -3.02 15.45 -7.96
N VAL A 184 -3.41 16.38 -8.84
CA VAL A 184 -2.67 16.71 -10.06
C VAL A 184 -1.30 17.32 -9.73
N LEU A 185 -1.22 18.19 -8.70
CA LEU A 185 0.05 18.73 -8.24
C LEU A 185 0.96 17.62 -7.67
N HIS A 186 0.40 16.67 -6.93
CA HIS A 186 1.12 15.51 -6.41
C HIS A 186 1.68 14.66 -7.56
N SER A 187 0.85 14.31 -8.56
CA SER A 187 1.29 13.56 -9.74
C SER A 187 2.39 14.29 -10.53
N LEU A 188 2.29 15.62 -10.65
CA LEU A 188 3.31 16.43 -11.30
C LEU A 188 4.65 16.41 -10.55
N LEU A 189 4.64 16.46 -9.21
CA LEU A 189 5.85 16.35 -8.40
C LEU A 189 6.49 14.95 -8.49
N LEU A 190 5.68 13.89 -8.59
CA LEU A 190 6.18 12.54 -8.84
C LEU A 190 6.85 12.44 -10.22
N LEU A 191 6.22 12.98 -11.26
CA LEU A 191 6.79 13.06 -12.61
C LEU A 191 8.14 13.78 -12.59
N ILE A 192 8.22 14.96 -11.96
CA ILE A 192 9.46 15.74 -11.88
C ILE A 192 10.57 14.93 -11.18
N ARG A 193 10.25 14.27 -10.06
CA ARG A 193 11.22 13.45 -9.32
C ARG A 193 11.74 12.29 -10.17
N GLN A 194 10.88 11.61 -10.92
CA GLN A 194 11.27 10.52 -11.81
C GLN A 194 12.26 10.97 -12.90
N TYR A 195 12.05 12.16 -13.47
CA TYR A 195 12.91 12.70 -14.52
C TYR A 195 14.19 13.39 -14.03
N ILE A 196 14.31 13.61 -12.71
CA ILE A 196 15.55 14.07 -12.06
C ILE A 196 16.44 12.89 -11.68
N SER A 197 15.86 11.80 -11.17
CA SER A 197 16.59 10.62 -10.70
C SER A 197 17.05 9.65 -11.79
N ASN A 198 16.77 9.92 -13.07
CA ASN A 198 17.02 8.99 -14.16
C ASN A 198 18.47 9.12 -14.69
N ASP A 199 19.40 8.32 -14.15
CA ASP A 199 20.82 8.32 -14.52
C ASP A 199 21.12 7.86 -15.96
N SER A 200 20.17 7.21 -16.64
CA SER A 200 20.37 6.57 -17.94
C SER A 200 20.38 7.53 -19.15
N ILE A 201 19.83 8.75 -19.02
CA ILE A 201 19.68 9.74 -20.11
C ILE A 201 20.42 11.05 -19.79
N GLY A 202 21.01 11.15 -18.60
CA GLY A 202 21.45 12.42 -18.02
C GLY A 202 20.25 13.23 -17.47
N PRO A 203 20.47 14.13 -16.51
CA PRO A 203 19.38 14.89 -15.91
C PRO A 203 18.76 15.81 -16.98
N LEU A 204 17.53 15.49 -17.40
CA LEU A 204 16.74 16.30 -18.34
C LEU A 204 16.50 17.72 -17.78
N ILE A 205 16.49 17.83 -16.45
CA ILE A 205 16.28 19.06 -15.69
C ILE A 205 17.48 19.24 -14.77
N LYS A 206 18.08 20.44 -14.78
CA LYS A 206 19.13 20.76 -13.80
C LYS A 206 18.51 20.87 -12.41
N ASN A 207 19.17 20.30 -11.40
CA ASN A 207 18.71 20.36 -10.01
C ASN A 207 18.41 21.81 -9.55
N GLU A 208 19.18 22.79 -10.02
CA GLU A 208 18.95 24.21 -9.72
C GLU A 208 17.61 24.75 -10.24
N GLU A 209 17.16 24.32 -11.42
CA GLU A 209 15.90 24.75 -12.02
C GLU A 209 14.71 24.12 -11.29
N CYS A 210 14.84 22.86 -10.89
CA CYS A 210 13.85 22.20 -10.05
C CYS A 210 13.72 22.87 -8.68
N GLU A 211 14.83 23.22 -8.02
CA GLU A 211 14.76 23.91 -6.72
C GLU A 211 14.11 25.29 -6.81
N LYS A 212 14.34 26.03 -7.90
CA LYS A 212 13.63 27.30 -8.14
C LYS A 212 12.12 27.08 -8.19
N PHE A 213 11.67 26.09 -8.95
CA PHE A 213 10.26 25.71 -9.03
C PHE A 213 9.70 25.26 -7.66
N LEU A 214 10.40 24.39 -6.95
CA LEU A 214 9.99 23.94 -5.61
C LEU A 214 9.91 25.11 -4.63
N ASN A 215 10.80 26.10 -4.72
CA ASN A 215 10.75 27.30 -3.89
C ASN A 215 9.52 28.18 -4.18
N VAL A 216 9.06 28.25 -5.44
CA VAL A 216 7.79 28.90 -5.79
C VAL A 216 6.62 28.14 -5.15
N LEU A 217 6.58 26.81 -5.26
CA LEU A 217 5.53 26.00 -4.64
C LEU A 217 5.54 26.06 -3.10
N ARG A 218 6.71 26.11 -2.45
CA ARG A 218 6.83 26.24 -0.99
C ARG A 218 6.27 27.58 -0.49
N LYS A 219 6.34 28.65 -1.29
CA LYS A 219 5.72 29.95 -0.96
C LYS A 219 4.19 29.88 -1.02
N GLU A 220 3.65 29.25 -2.06
CA GLU A 220 2.20 29.07 -2.24
C GLU A 220 1.60 28.08 -1.24
N TYR A 221 2.37 27.05 -0.86
CA TYR A 221 1.98 26.02 0.11
C TYR A 221 2.95 25.97 1.30
N PRO A 222 2.86 26.91 2.26
CA PRO A 222 3.71 26.91 3.46
C PRO A 222 3.43 25.69 4.36
N ARG A 223 4.47 25.16 5.01
CA ARG A 223 4.37 24.00 5.93
C ARG A 223 3.24 24.13 6.95
N GLU A 224 3.07 25.32 7.51
CA GLU A 224 2.08 25.65 8.55
C GLU A 224 0.63 25.59 8.06
N ARG A 225 0.39 25.82 6.76
CA ARG A 225 -0.97 25.83 6.17
C ARG A 225 -1.37 24.49 5.58
N ILE A 226 -0.41 23.66 5.16
CA ILE A 226 -0.66 22.35 4.55
C ILE A 226 -1.30 21.36 5.53
N GLY A 227 -0.91 21.40 6.81
CA GLY A 227 -1.42 20.47 7.84
C GLY A 227 -2.91 20.60 8.13
N ASN A 228 -3.52 21.77 7.88
CA ASN A 228 -4.92 22.04 8.22
C ASN A 228 -5.90 21.86 7.05
N ASN A 229 -5.42 21.76 5.81
CA ASN A 229 -6.24 21.82 4.60
C ASN A 229 -6.23 20.54 3.74
N GLY A 230 -5.82 19.39 4.29
CA GLY A 230 -5.85 18.11 3.57
C GLY A 230 -4.73 17.91 2.53
N SER A 231 -3.77 18.84 2.39
CA SER A 231 -2.66 18.74 1.42
C SER A 231 -1.44 17.97 1.94
N VAL A 232 -1.61 17.12 2.95
CA VAL A 232 -0.52 16.38 3.63
C VAL A 232 0.34 15.56 2.65
N ILE A 233 -0.27 15.06 1.57
CA ILE A 233 0.40 14.29 0.51
C ILE A 233 1.50 15.07 -0.23
N LEU A 234 1.53 16.40 -0.11
CA LEU A 234 2.56 17.25 -0.71
C LEU A 234 3.78 17.44 0.21
N LEU A 235 3.67 17.21 1.52
CA LEU A 235 4.77 17.46 2.47
C LEU A 235 6.04 16.66 2.13
N PRO A 236 5.97 15.34 1.87
CA PRO A 236 7.16 14.57 1.51
C PRO A 236 7.76 15.00 0.18
N LEU A 237 6.96 15.53 -0.75
CA LEU A 237 7.43 15.89 -2.08
C LEU A 237 8.00 17.33 -2.13
N LEU A 238 7.43 18.25 -1.36
CA LEU A 238 7.87 19.65 -1.30
C LEU A 238 9.01 19.88 -0.30
N TYR A 239 8.99 19.15 0.82
CA TYR A 239 9.80 19.45 2.00
C TYR A 239 10.66 18.30 2.51
N SER A 240 10.69 17.14 1.84
CA SER A 240 11.69 16.12 2.13
C SER A 240 13.06 16.78 2.05
N SER A 241 13.82 16.65 3.13
CA SER A 241 15.16 17.18 3.33
C SER A 241 16.13 16.45 2.41
N ASN A 242 16.04 16.77 1.13
CA ASN A 242 17.00 16.49 0.08
C ASN A 242 16.77 17.51 -1.04
N SER A 243 16.70 18.80 -0.71
CA SER A 243 17.22 19.79 -1.64
C SER A 243 18.73 19.68 -1.59
N LEU A 244 19.29 18.93 -2.55
CA LEU A 244 20.63 19.11 -3.12
C LEU A 244 21.83 19.10 -2.16
N SER A 245 22.85 18.32 -2.54
CA SER A 245 24.22 18.29 -2.00
C SER A 245 24.42 17.73 -0.59
N THR A 246 25.27 16.71 -0.57
CA THR A 246 26.32 16.39 0.41
C THR A 246 26.60 17.46 1.47
N ASP A 247 26.81 16.95 2.68
CA ASP A 247 27.28 17.62 3.91
C ASP A 247 26.24 18.49 4.65
N LEU A 248 25.80 18.03 5.83
CA LEU A 248 25.99 18.71 7.10
C LEU A 248 25.36 17.92 8.26
N THR A 249 26.25 17.44 9.12
CA THR A 249 26.15 17.19 10.57
C THR A 249 24.75 17.23 11.20
N SER A 250 24.34 16.06 11.67
CA SER A 250 23.66 15.79 12.94
C SER A 250 23.82 16.89 13.99
N ASN A 251 22.72 17.19 14.68
CA ASN A 251 22.56 18.09 15.84
C ASN A 251 21.95 19.46 15.53
N GLN A 252 20.70 19.55 15.05
CA GLN A 252 19.88 20.75 15.32
C GLN A 252 18.35 20.63 15.13
N LEU A 253 17.76 19.43 15.22
CA LEU A 253 16.29 19.26 15.24
C LEU A 253 15.76 18.59 16.52
N LEU A 254 16.52 18.67 17.61
CA LEU A 254 16.03 18.38 18.96
C LEU A 254 15.64 19.71 19.63
N SER A 255 14.40 20.17 19.47
CA SER A 255 13.82 21.06 20.50
C SER A 255 12.30 21.18 20.55
N ASP A 256 11.53 20.90 19.49
CA ASP A 256 10.08 21.21 19.54
C ASP A 256 9.17 20.11 19.00
N SER A 257 9.18 18.93 19.63
CA SER A 257 8.31 17.79 19.30
C SER A 257 7.15 17.55 20.29
N SER A 258 6.67 18.58 21.00
CA SER A 258 5.66 18.38 22.06
C SER A 258 4.20 18.54 21.64
N ASN A 259 3.86 18.96 20.41
CA ASN A 259 2.44 19.21 20.06
C ASN A 259 2.08 18.91 18.59
N LEU A 260 2.15 17.64 18.16
CA LEU A 260 1.47 17.21 16.94
C LEU A 260 0.52 16.02 17.25
N PRO A 261 -0.78 16.12 16.91
CA PRO A 261 -1.74 15.07 17.22
C PRO A 261 -1.41 13.77 16.47
N THR A 262 -1.33 12.69 17.26
CA THR A 262 -0.84 11.34 16.93
C THR A 262 -1.79 10.53 16.03
N THR A 263 -2.60 11.16 15.17
CA THR A 263 -3.68 10.46 14.45
C THR A 263 -3.68 10.62 12.92
N VAL A 264 -2.59 11.09 12.30
CA VAL A 264 -2.54 11.31 10.83
C VAL A 264 -1.37 10.60 10.11
N TRP A 265 -0.53 9.85 10.83
CA TRP A 265 0.57 9.06 10.23
C TRP A 265 0.18 7.61 9.90
N GLN A 266 -1.04 7.39 9.42
CA GLN A 266 -1.49 6.12 8.84
C GLN A 266 -1.45 6.17 7.30
N MET A 267 -0.31 6.59 6.75
CA MET A 267 0.13 6.25 5.39
C MET A 267 1.65 6.12 5.43
N ASP A 268 2.12 5.13 6.18
CA ASP A 268 3.47 4.62 6.03
C ASP A 268 3.46 3.65 4.85
N GLY A 269 4.17 3.94 3.77
CA GLY A 269 4.76 2.88 2.96
C GLY A 269 5.76 2.17 3.87
N SER A 270 5.27 1.18 4.61
CA SER A 270 6.02 0.53 5.66
C SER A 270 7.07 -0.36 5.00
N LEU A 271 8.24 -0.51 5.60
CA LEU A 271 9.20 -1.53 5.18
C LEU A 271 8.56 -2.94 5.16
N ALA A 272 7.46 -3.12 5.88
CA ALA A 272 6.61 -4.30 5.83
C ALA A 272 5.86 -4.47 4.48
N ASP A 273 5.46 -3.39 3.80
CA ASP A 273 4.85 -3.43 2.46
C ASP A 273 5.90 -3.78 1.40
N VAL A 274 7.13 -3.25 1.55
CA VAL A 274 8.26 -3.63 0.69
C VAL A 274 8.57 -5.12 0.80
N ILE A 275 8.54 -5.68 2.03
CA ILE A 275 8.69 -7.13 2.22
C ILE A 275 7.56 -7.89 1.52
N LEU A 276 6.31 -7.41 1.58
CA LEU A 276 5.19 -8.06 0.89
C LEU A 276 5.40 -8.11 -0.62
N GLU A 277 5.88 -7.02 -1.21
CA GLU A 277 6.20 -6.98 -2.64
C GLU A 277 7.29 -8.00 -2.99
N MET A 278 8.35 -8.12 -2.18
CA MET A 278 9.41 -9.11 -2.43
C MET A 278 8.97 -10.57 -2.29
N GLY A 279 7.88 -10.82 -1.57
CA GLY A 279 7.37 -12.16 -1.31
C GLY A 279 8.31 -13.04 -0.50
N TYR A 280 8.05 -14.34 -0.47
CA TYR A 280 8.77 -15.29 0.40
C TYR A 280 10.28 -15.36 0.13
N ASN A 281 10.71 -14.99 -1.09
CA ASN A 281 12.12 -14.96 -1.49
C ASN A 281 12.94 -13.99 -0.65
N PHE A 282 12.34 -12.96 -0.05
CA PHE A 282 13.01 -12.07 0.88
C PHE A 282 13.71 -12.82 2.03
N THR A 283 13.14 -13.95 2.46
CA THR A 283 13.70 -14.80 3.52
C THR A 283 14.37 -16.08 3.01
N ALA A 284 14.67 -16.18 1.72
CA ALA A 284 15.27 -17.38 1.13
C ALA A 284 16.65 -17.69 1.72
N CYS A 285 17.49 -16.67 1.89
CA CYS A 285 18.77 -16.78 2.59
C CYS A 285 19.09 -15.52 3.42
N VAL A 286 20.00 -15.66 4.39
CA VAL A 286 20.36 -14.57 5.32
C VAL A 286 21.00 -13.40 4.58
N GLU A 287 21.83 -13.70 3.58
CA GLU A 287 22.56 -12.70 2.78
C GLU A 287 21.59 -11.83 1.96
N ASP A 288 20.63 -12.43 1.27
CA ASP A 288 19.64 -11.71 0.46
C ASP A 288 18.70 -10.88 1.34
N CYS A 289 18.23 -11.46 2.45
CA CYS A 289 17.43 -10.76 3.45
C CYS A 289 18.18 -9.53 3.99
N ARG A 290 19.48 -9.69 4.29
CA ARG A 290 20.35 -8.63 4.78
C ARG A 290 20.51 -7.52 3.76
N ASN A 291 20.82 -7.88 2.51
CA ASN A 291 21.04 -6.92 1.43
C ASN A 291 19.76 -6.14 1.10
N ALA A 292 18.60 -6.81 1.14
CA ALA A 292 17.30 -6.15 1.02
C ALA A 292 17.03 -5.18 2.18
N LEU A 293 17.29 -5.57 3.43
CA LEU A 293 17.13 -4.67 4.59
C LEU A 293 18.05 -3.44 4.51
N ILE A 294 19.29 -3.60 4.02
CA ILE A 294 20.20 -2.47 3.78
C ILE A 294 19.66 -1.56 2.67
N HIS A 295 19.25 -2.14 1.54
CA HIS A 295 18.82 -1.39 0.35
C HIS A 295 17.53 -0.59 0.58
N PHE A 296 16.57 -1.15 1.33
CA PHE A 296 15.25 -0.55 1.51
C PHE A 296 15.07 0.21 2.83
N GLY A 297 16.05 0.17 3.74
CA GLY A 297 16.12 1.15 4.83
C GLY A 297 17.04 0.76 5.97
N LEU A 298 18.21 1.39 6.06
CA LEU A 298 18.95 1.50 7.32
C LEU A 298 19.74 2.81 7.44
N GLN A 299 19.10 3.82 8.04
CA GLN A 299 19.71 4.46 9.21
C GLN A 299 18.97 4.12 10.53
N GLU A 300 17.73 3.59 10.54
CA GLU A 300 17.01 3.27 11.80
C GLU A 300 16.07 2.04 11.70
N LEU A 301 16.56 0.81 11.92
CA LEU A 301 15.70 -0.34 12.24
C LEU A 301 15.28 -0.25 13.71
N LYS A 302 14.13 0.38 13.96
CA LYS A 302 13.53 0.47 15.30
C LYS A 302 12.82 -0.83 15.68
N PRO A 303 12.70 -1.14 16.99
CA PRO A 303 11.98 -2.31 17.46
C PRO A 303 10.55 -2.44 16.91
N SER A 304 9.84 -1.32 16.79
CA SER A 304 8.48 -1.26 16.24
C SER A 304 8.38 -1.63 14.77
N THR A 305 9.38 -1.25 13.97
CA THR A 305 9.47 -1.63 12.56
C THR A 305 9.67 -3.14 12.42
N ILE A 306 10.60 -3.71 13.20
CA ILE A 306 10.88 -5.15 13.19
C ILE A 306 9.63 -5.94 13.61
N ALA A 307 8.91 -5.47 14.63
CA ALA A 307 7.66 -6.07 15.07
C ALA A 307 6.57 -6.03 13.99
N ARG A 308 6.43 -4.92 13.26
CA ARG A 308 5.50 -4.81 12.12
C ARG A 308 5.86 -5.78 10.99
N MET A 309 7.13 -5.94 10.66
CA MET A 309 7.59 -6.91 9.65
C MET A 309 7.25 -8.34 10.05
N LEU A 310 7.56 -8.73 11.30
CA LEU A 310 7.20 -10.04 11.84
C LEU A 310 5.70 -10.28 11.78
N SER A 311 4.92 -9.26 12.14
CA SER A 311 3.45 -9.34 12.12
C SER A 311 2.90 -9.56 10.72
N VAL A 312 3.49 -8.90 9.72
CA VAL A 312 3.17 -9.12 8.31
C VAL A 312 3.51 -10.55 7.91
N MET A 313 4.71 -11.05 8.22
CA MET A 313 5.11 -12.43 7.90
C MET A 313 4.16 -13.47 8.52
N ILE A 314 3.75 -13.27 9.78
CA ILE A 314 2.81 -14.15 10.48
C ILE A 314 1.44 -14.14 9.77
N LYS A 315 0.95 -12.96 9.40
CA LYS A 315 -0.36 -12.77 8.75
C LYS A 315 -0.39 -13.35 7.34
N THR A 316 0.69 -13.15 6.57
CA THR A 316 0.83 -13.56 5.17
C THR A 316 1.69 -14.81 4.98
N HIS A 317 1.70 -15.73 5.95
CA HIS A 317 2.38 -17.03 5.82
C HIS A 317 1.89 -17.88 4.64
N SER A 318 0.74 -17.55 4.07
CA SER A 318 0.13 -18.17 2.89
C SER A 318 -0.62 -17.10 2.08
N GLY A 319 -0.76 -17.30 0.78
CA GLY A 319 -1.59 -16.46 -0.09
C GLY A 319 -0.87 -15.30 -0.80
N LEU A 320 0.46 -15.22 -0.76
CA LEU A 320 1.22 -14.37 -1.69
C LEU A 320 1.28 -15.06 -3.07
N ASN A 321 0.82 -14.38 -4.13
CA ASN A 321 0.80 -14.92 -5.49
C ASN A 321 2.23 -14.97 -6.08
N GLU A 322 2.56 -16.03 -6.83
CA GLU A 322 3.88 -16.29 -7.45
C GLU A 322 4.28 -15.31 -8.59
N ASN A 323 3.54 -14.22 -8.82
CA ASN A 323 3.77 -13.35 -9.98
C ASN A 323 4.68 -12.14 -9.69
N THR A 324 5.43 -12.13 -8.59
CA THR A 324 6.42 -11.08 -8.38
C THR A 324 7.66 -11.35 -9.24
N HIS A 325 7.65 -10.86 -10.48
CA HIS A 325 8.85 -10.71 -11.27
C HIS A 325 9.77 -9.71 -10.55
N ILE A 326 10.84 -10.22 -9.93
CA ILE A 326 11.87 -9.40 -9.30
C ILE A 326 12.73 -8.82 -10.43
N TYR A 327 12.60 -7.52 -10.70
CA TYR A 327 13.55 -6.80 -11.54
C TYR A 327 14.81 -6.45 -10.72
N ASN A 328 15.96 -7.03 -11.08
CA ASN A 328 17.25 -6.56 -10.59
C ASN A 328 17.62 -5.22 -11.26
N CYS A 329 18.44 -4.40 -10.61
CA CYS A 329 18.87 -3.05 -11.03
C CYS A 329 19.65 -2.97 -12.36
N ASN A 330 19.77 -4.08 -13.11
CA ASN A 330 20.37 -4.15 -14.45
C ASN A 330 19.38 -4.56 -15.56
N GLY A 331 18.08 -4.69 -15.28
CA GLY A 331 17.06 -4.93 -16.31
C GLY A 331 17.09 -6.30 -17.00
N THR A 332 17.74 -7.30 -16.40
CA THR A 332 17.69 -8.70 -16.88
C THR A 332 16.70 -9.51 -16.06
N ASP A 333 15.76 -10.18 -16.73
CA ASP A 333 14.89 -11.19 -16.14
C ASP A 333 15.75 -12.32 -15.54
N ILE A 334 15.73 -12.46 -14.23
CA ILE A 334 16.11 -13.72 -13.59
C ILE A 334 14.81 -14.48 -13.40
N THR A 335 14.47 -15.34 -14.36
CA THR A 335 13.67 -16.52 -14.02
C THR A 335 14.53 -17.34 -13.06
N ILE A 336 14.27 -17.19 -11.75
CA ILE A 336 14.78 -18.13 -10.77
C ILE A 336 14.03 -19.44 -11.03
N ASN A 337 14.55 -20.25 -11.95
CA ASN A 337 14.20 -21.64 -12.08
C ASN A 337 14.71 -22.36 -10.82
N ASN A 338 14.01 -22.18 -9.71
CA ASN A 338 14.15 -23.08 -8.57
C ASN A 338 13.40 -24.36 -8.94
N GLU A 339 14.11 -25.29 -9.61
CA GLU A 339 13.68 -26.69 -9.77
C GLU A 339 13.62 -27.47 -8.43
N ASN A 340 13.68 -26.78 -7.29
CA ASN A 340 13.49 -27.34 -5.96
C ASN A 340 12.42 -26.53 -5.24
N ASN A 341 11.24 -27.15 -5.03
CA ASN A 341 10.07 -26.71 -4.27
C ASN A 341 9.94 -25.18 -4.03
N PRO A 342 8.95 -24.49 -4.62
CA PRO A 342 8.73 -23.07 -4.33
C PRO A 342 8.58 -22.87 -2.82
N VAL A 343 9.30 -21.89 -2.27
CA VAL A 343 9.19 -21.54 -0.85
C VAL A 343 7.80 -20.95 -0.63
N GLN A 344 6.88 -21.74 -0.08
CA GLN A 344 5.46 -21.36 0.07
C GLN A 344 5.15 -20.56 1.35
N THR A 345 6.17 -20.23 2.16
CA THR A 345 6.02 -19.53 3.44
C THR A 345 7.30 -18.78 3.82
N TRP A 346 7.18 -17.78 4.69
CA TRP A 346 8.32 -17.05 5.25
C TRP A 346 9.26 -17.93 6.09
N ASN A 347 10.55 -17.64 6.02
CA ASN A 347 11.56 -18.19 6.92
C ASN A 347 11.96 -17.14 7.97
N VAL A 348 11.28 -17.17 9.10
CA VAL A 348 11.50 -16.23 10.21
C VAL A 348 12.84 -16.42 10.93
N ASP A 349 13.43 -17.62 10.88
CA ASP A 349 14.77 -17.87 11.44
C ASP A 349 15.83 -17.08 10.67
N THR A 350 15.75 -17.13 9.33
CA THR A 350 16.60 -16.34 8.44
C THR A 350 16.43 -14.84 8.69
N PHE A 351 15.19 -14.38 8.87
CA PHE A 351 14.91 -12.97 9.15
C PHE A 351 15.52 -12.51 10.48
N VAL A 352 15.28 -13.24 11.58
CA VAL A 352 15.85 -12.91 12.90
C VAL A 352 17.38 -12.93 12.87
N LEU A 353 17.97 -13.88 12.13
CA LEU A 353 19.42 -13.93 11.89
C LEU A 353 19.93 -12.68 11.17
N ALA A 354 19.31 -12.30 10.06
CA ALA A 354 19.70 -11.12 9.29
C ALA A 354 19.59 -9.82 10.12
N ILE A 355 18.56 -9.70 10.96
CA ILE A 355 18.40 -8.56 11.88
C ILE A 355 19.51 -8.51 12.92
N ASN A 356 19.87 -9.65 13.53
CA ASN A 356 20.96 -9.72 14.50
C ASN A 356 22.33 -9.40 13.87
N ASP A 357 22.54 -9.82 12.61
CA ASP A 357 23.77 -9.51 11.88
C ASP A 357 23.87 -8.02 11.54
N LEU A 358 22.75 -7.37 11.22
CA LEU A 358 22.70 -5.93 10.87
C LEU A 358 22.72 -5.01 12.08
N VAL A 359 22.01 -5.37 13.14
CA VAL A 359 21.86 -4.58 14.35
C VAL A 359 22.13 -5.46 15.56
N PRO A 360 23.41 -5.76 15.87
CA PRO A 360 23.76 -6.61 17.01
C PRO A 360 23.27 -6.08 18.37
N THR A 361 22.95 -4.79 18.45
CA THR A 361 22.45 -4.11 19.65
C THR A 361 20.93 -4.13 19.76
N VAL A 362 20.22 -4.84 18.88
CA VAL A 362 18.76 -4.89 18.90
C VAL A 362 18.25 -5.45 20.23
N ASN A 363 17.32 -4.72 20.87
CA ASN A 363 16.64 -5.21 22.06
C ASN A 363 15.38 -5.96 21.67
N TRP A 364 15.48 -7.28 21.53
CA TRP A 364 14.33 -8.13 21.20
C TRP A 364 13.20 -8.06 22.24
N LYS A 365 13.47 -7.67 23.49
CA LYS A 365 12.38 -7.47 24.47
C LYS A 365 11.47 -6.32 24.05
N ASP A 366 12.05 -5.26 23.49
CA ASP A 366 11.27 -4.13 22.98
C ASP A 366 10.55 -4.53 21.69
N VAL A 367 11.18 -5.31 20.81
CA VAL A 367 10.50 -5.84 19.60
C VAL A 367 9.27 -6.67 19.97
N VAL A 368 9.38 -7.55 20.96
CA VAL A 368 8.25 -8.39 21.42
C VAL A 368 7.15 -7.55 22.06
N LYS A 369 7.48 -6.49 22.80
CA LYS A 369 6.47 -5.54 23.33
C LYS A 369 5.74 -4.81 22.20
N GLU A 370 6.47 -4.43 21.14
CA GLU A 370 5.91 -3.74 19.99
C GLU A 370 5.07 -4.66 19.06
N LEU A 371 4.98 -5.97 19.33
CA LEU A 371 3.94 -6.82 18.71
C LEU A 371 2.53 -6.39 19.13
N ASP A 372 2.39 -5.65 20.23
CA ASP A 372 1.17 -4.99 20.67
C ASP A 372 0.82 -3.78 19.78
N HIS A 373 0.33 -4.06 18.57
CA HIS A 373 -0.17 -3.04 17.64
C HIS A 373 -1.43 -3.53 16.92
N PRO A 374 -2.29 -2.62 16.39
CA PRO A 374 -3.59 -2.97 15.82
C PRO A 374 -3.59 -3.96 14.64
N GLY A 375 -2.43 -4.19 14.00
CA GLY A 375 -2.32 -5.10 12.85
C GLY A 375 -1.95 -6.54 13.20
N PHE A 376 -1.58 -6.82 14.45
CA PHE A 376 -1.12 -8.14 14.89
C PHE A 376 -2.31 -9.09 15.11
N ILE A 377 -2.28 -10.25 14.45
CA ILE A 377 -3.27 -11.32 14.61
C ILE A 377 -2.67 -12.68 14.25
N VAL A 378 -2.94 -13.69 15.07
CA VAL A 378 -2.65 -15.10 14.76
C VAL A 378 -3.93 -15.77 14.28
N ARG A 379 -4.00 -16.12 13.00
CA ARG A 379 -5.23 -16.61 12.35
C ARG A 379 -5.40 -18.13 12.29
N ASP A 380 -4.29 -18.87 12.38
CA ASP A 380 -4.28 -20.34 12.30
C ASP A 380 -3.00 -20.94 12.92
N ARG A 381 -2.89 -22.27 12.86
CA ARG A 381 -1.76 -23.02 13.40
C ARG A 381 -0.42 -22.63 12.74
N GLN A 382 -0.41 -22.34 11.43
CA GLN A 382 0.85 -22.04 10.72
C GLN A 382 1.38 -20.65 11.11
N ALA A 383 0.48 -19.68 11.26
CA ALA A 383 0.82 -18.38 11.84
C ALA A 383 1.42 -18.52 13.25
N LEU A 384 0.85 -19.39 14.10
CA LEU A 384 1.39 -19.67 15.43
C LEU A 384 2.80 -20.30 15.36
N VAL A 385 3.03 -21.25 14.46
CA VAL A 385 4.35 -21.86 14.25
C VAL A 385 5.39 -20.79 13.91
N LEU A 386 5.11 -19.89 12.97
CA LEU A 386 6.03 -18.81 12.62
C LEU A 386 6.30 -17.87 13.80
N LEU A 387 5.26 -17.45 14.53
CA LEU A 387 5.43 -16.60 15.70
C LEU A 387 6.34 -17.26 16.74
N VAL A 388 6.07 -18.51 17.10
CA VAL A 388 6.83 -19.24 18.13
C VAL A 388 8.27 -19.48 17.68
N THR A 389 8.50 -19.81 16.41
CA THR A 389 9.84 -19.96 15.86
C THR A 389 10.62 -18.64 15.92
N ALA A 390 10.01 -17.53 15.51
CA ALA A 390 10.64 -16.21 15.60
C ALA A 390 10.99 -15.84 17.05
N LEU A 391 10.07 -16.05 18.00
CA LEU A 391 10.27 -15.75 19.41
C LEU A 391 11.38 -16.61 20.03
N ARG A 392 11.39 -17.93 19.78
CA ARG A 392 12.44 -18.84 20.24
C ARG A 392 13.81 -18.48 19.68
N ARG A 393 13.86 -17.96 18.46
CA ARG A 393 15.11 -17.51 17.83
C ARG A 393 15.61 -16.19 18.43
N ALA A 394 14.69 -15.29 18.78
CA ALA A 394 14.98 -13.95 19.28
C ALA A 394 15.32 -13.90 20.79
N LEU A 395 14.61 -14.67 21.63
CA LEU A 395 14.71 -14.61 23.08
C LEU A 395 14.52 -15.99 23.75
N PRO A 396 15.13 -16.20 24.94
CA PRO A 396 14.76 -17.27 25.86
C PRO A 396 13.26 -17.26 26.18
N VAL A 397 12.68 -18.45 26.38
CA VAL A 397 11.24 -18.64 26.60
C VAL A 397 10.70 -17.93 27.83
N GLU A 398 11.48 -17.91 28.90
CA GLU A 398 11.13 -17.26 30.15
C GLU A 398 10.98 -15.75 29.96
N LEU A 399 11.69 -15.15 29.00
CA LEU A 399 11.65 -13.71 28.76
C LEU A 399 10.50 -13.28 27.87
N TYR A 400 10.22 -14.02 26.79
CA TYR A 400 9.11 -13.63 25.91
C TYR A 400 7.75 -14.02 26.48
N ILE A 401 7.63 -15.13 27.24
CA ILE A 401 6.35 -15.53 27.83
C ILE A 401 5.79 -14.45 28.76
N ASP A 402 6.64 -13.85 29.59
CA ASP A 402 6.26 -12.79 30.53
C ASP A 402 5.74 -11.55 29.78
N LEU A 403 6.37 -11.21 28.65
CA LEU A 403 5.94 -10.09 27.80
C LEU A 403 4.59 -10.38 27.13
N LEU A 404 4.37 -11.62 26.70
CA LEU A 404 3.12 -12.03 26.06
C LEU A 404 1.93 -12.07 27.04
N TYR A 405 2.16 -12.37 28.33
CA TYR A 405 1.13 -12.25 29.39
C TYR A 405 0.89 -10.79 29.86
N GLY A 406 1.80 -9.87 29.53
CA GLY A 406 1.69 -8.44 29.84
C GLY A 406 0.38 -7.81 29.33
N ARG A 407 0.05 -6.58 29.73
CA ARG A 407 -1.16 -5.90 29.22
C ARG A 407 -0.90 -5.40 27.81
N TRP A 408 -1.80 -5.76 26.89
CA TRP A 408 -1.77 -5.32 25.49
C TRP A 408 -2.88 -4.30 25.24
N ASN A 409 -2.62 -3.33 24.37
CA ASN A 409 -3.60 -2.42 23.81
C ASN A 409 -4.42 -3.11 22.72
N ASN A 410 -3.78 -3.92 21.87
CA ASN A 410 -4.41 -4.82 20.93
C ASN A 410 -4.82 -6.13 21.63
N VAL A 411 -5.93 -6.04 22.38
CA VAL A 411 -6.49 -7.18 23.12
C VAL A 411 -6.90 -8.33 22.19
N GLU A 412 -7.42 -8.04 21.00
CA GLU A 412 -7.78 -9.05 20.01
C GLU A 412 -6.55 -9.84 19.53
N GLY A 413 -5.46 -9.14 19.24
CA GLY A 413 -4.16 -9.74 18.92
C GLY A 413 -3.65 -10.62 20.06
N GLN A 414 -3.72 -10.14 21.30
CA GLN A 414 -3.35 -10.91 22.49
C GLN A 414 -4.19 -12.20 22.63
N LEU A 415 -5.52 -12.08 22.50
CA LEU A 415 -6.40 -13.24 22.60
C LEU A 415 -6.15 -14.24 21.47
N SER A 416 -5.84 -13.76 20.26
CA SER A 416 -5.63 -14.62 19.10
C SER A 416 -4.47 -15.60 19.29
N TRP A 417 -3.32 -15.14 19.82
CA TRP A 417 -2.18 -16.03 20.04
C TRP A 417 -2.44 -16.98 21.21
N LEU A 418 -3.07 -16.50 22.30
CA LEU A 418 -3.45 -17.33 23.45
C LEU A 418 -4.39 -18.46 23.05
N ALA A 419 -5.45 -18.13 22.33
CA ALA A 419 -6.45 -19.10 21.87
C ALA A 419 -5.84 -20.17 20.96
N HIS A 420 -4.95 -19.77 20.04
CA HIS A 420 -4.26 -20.71 19.17
C HIS A 420 -3.25 -21.57 19.93
N ALA A 421 -2.51 -21.01 20.89
CA ALA A 421 -1.59 -21.79 21.73
C ALA A 421 -2.32 -22.82 22.61
N ILE A 422 -3.48 -22.47 23.19
CA ILE A 422 -4.34 -23.42 23.91
C ILE A 422 -4.84 -24.53 22.98
N ARG A 423 -5.19 -24.18 21.73
CA ARG A 423 -5.71 -25.13 20.73
C ARG A 423 -4.63 -26.06 20.17
N TYR A 424 -3.38 -25.61 20.10
CA TYR A 424 -2.25 -26.32 19.49
C TYR A 424 -1.08 -26.45 20.49
N PRO A 425 -1.23 -27.23 21.57
CA PRO A 425 -0.22 -27.38 22.60
C PRO A 425 1.03 -28.16 22.13
N ASP A 426 0.97 -28.79 20.96
CA ASP A 426 2.12 -29.36 20.26
C ASP A 426 3.08 -28.29 19.74
N VAL A 427 2.57 -27.09 19.40
CA VAL A 427 3.37 -25.95 18.95
C VAL A 427 3.90 -25.16 20.14
N PHE A 428 3.01 -24.83 21.10
CA PHE A 428 3.35 -24.11 22.32
C PHE A 428 2.49 -24.56 23.49
N CYS A 429 3.11 -25.07 24.56
CA CYS A 429 2.41 -25.52 25.76
C CYS A 429 2.72 -24.59 26.93
N PHE A 430 1.69 -23.97 27.50
CA PHE A 430 1.84 -23.11 28.68
C PHE A 430 2.27 -23.89 29.92
N GLY A 431 1.96 -25.18 29.97
CA GLY A 431 2.35 -26.07 31.06
C GLY A 431 3.84 -26.41 31.10
N ASP A 432 4.55 -26.22 29.98
CA ASP A 432 6.01 -26.41 29.92
C ASP A 432 6.74 -25.20 30.57
N HIS A 433 6.05 -24.05 30.67
CA HIS A 433 6.59 -22.81 31.21
C HIS A 433 5.64 -22.12 32.22
N PRO A 434 5.18 -22.82 33.28
CA PRO A 434 4.24 -22.24 34.23
C PRO A 434 5.05 -21.41 35.22
N ALA A 435 5.33 -20.14 34.89
CA ALA A 435 6.03 -19.23 35.79
C ALA A 435 5.39 -19.23 37.20
N HIS A 436 4.04 -19.30 37.25
CA HIS A 436 3.25 -19.60 38.45
C HIS A 436 2.32 -20.79 38.19
N PRO A 437 2.64 -22.00 38.70
CA PRO A 437 1.81 -23.18 38.50
C PRO A 437 0.64 -23.24 39.50
N VAL A 438 -0.50 -23.78 39.06
CA VAL A 438 -1.63 -24.16 39.91
C VAL A 438 -1.17 -25.22 40.91
N LEU A 439 -1.38 -24.98 42.19
CA LEU A 439 -1.12 -25.95 43.26
C LEU A 439 -2.18 -27.05 43.21
N ILE A 440 -1.72 -28.32 43.12
CA ILE A 440 -2.58 -29.49 42.95
C ILE A 440 -2.57 -30.45 44.16
N ASP A 441 -1.97 -30.04 45.28
CA ASP A 441 -1.73 -30.90 46.45
C ASP A 441 -3.04 -31.44 47.08
N CYS A 442 -4.16 -30.80 46.80
CA CYS A 442 -5.49 -31.21 47.25
C CYS A 442 -6.14 -32.29 46.36
N LEU A 443 -5.60 -32.57 45.17
CA LEU A 443 -6.13 -33.59 44.26
C LEU A 443 -5.72 -34.98 44.73
N LYS A 444 -6.73 -35.85 44.91
CA LYS A 444 -6.54 -37.24 45.33
C LYS A 444 -6.24 -38.18 44.15
N HIS A 445 -6.57 -37.76 42.94
CA HIS A 445 -6.38 -38.53 41.71
C HIS A 445 -5.32 -37.86 40.83
N PRO A 446 -4.45 -38.64 40.18
CA PRO A 446 -3.49 -38.09 39.23
C PRO A 446 -4.24 -37.51 38.02
N LEU A 447 -3.76 -36.35 37.56
CA LEU A 447 -4.26 -35.72 36.33
C LEU A 447 -3.76 -36.47 35.10
N ASP A 448 -4.52 -36.39 34.01
CA ASP A 448 -4.11 -36.93 32.72
C ASP A 448 -2.82 -36.25 32.23
N ASP A 449 -1.81 -37.05 31.90
CA ASP A 449 -0.50 -36.58 31.44
C ASP A 449 -0.54 -36.19 29.95
N THR A 450 -1.28 -35.13 29.64
CA THR A 450 -1.39 -34.58 28.29
C THR A 450 -1.02 -33.11 28.27
N LYS A 451 -0.39 -32.63 27.19
CA LYS A 451 -0.05 -31.21 27.05
C LYS A 451 -1.27 -30.27 27.10
N GLU A 452 -2.43 -30.78 26.68
CA GLU A 452 -3.71 -30.08 26.80
C GLU A 452 -4.09 -29.85 28.26
N THR A 453 -3.93 -30.87 29.12
CA THR A 453 -4.15 -30.76 30.57
C THR A 453 -3.13 -29.82 31.21
N TRP A 454 -1.84 -30.02 30.90
CA TRP A 454 -0.76 -29.23 31.49
C TRP A 454 -0.83 -27.74 31.16
N THR A 455 -1.38 -27.37 30.00
CA THR A 455 -1.60 -25.96 29.62
C THR A 455 -2.37 -25.17 30.69
N TRP A 456 -3.38 -25.79 31.31
CA TRP A 456 -4.21 -25.16 32.34
C TRP A 456 -3.56 -25.11 33.73
N ARG A 457 -2.33 -25.60 33.86
CA ARG A 457 -1.54 -25.45 35.08
C ARG A 457 -0.95 -24.04 35.22
N SER A 458 -0.96 -23.21 34.19
CA SER A 458 -0.45 -21.84 34.28
C SER A 458 -1.49 -20.90 34.91
N LEU A 459 -1.22 -20.38 36.12
CA LEU A 459 -2.07 -19.35 36.75
C LEU A 459 -2.06 -18.06 35.93
N ASN A 460 -0.90 -17.67 35.40
CA ASN A 460 -0.76 -16.48 34.54
C ASN A 460 -1.67 -16.57 33.30
N LEU A 461 -1.87 -17.77 32.74
CA LEU A 461 -2.79 -17.97 31.62
C LEU A 461 -4.24 -17.70 32.05
N ILE A 462 -4.67 -18.29 33.17
CA ILE A 462 -6.03 -18.12 33.69
C ILE A 462 -6.28 -16.64 34.02
N GLU A 463 -5.36 -15.98 34.71
CA GLU A 463 -5.44 -14.56 35.05
C GLU A 463 -5.48 -13.67 33.80
N CYS A 464 -4.64 -13.96 32.80
CA CYS A 464 -4.61 -13.20 31.55
C CYS A 464 -5.93 -13.31 30.78
N LEU A 465 -6.51 -14.51 30.69
CA LEU A 465 -7.81 -14.72 30.06
C LEU A 465 -8.92 -13.96 30.80
N LEU A 466 -8.96 -14.01 32.13
CA LEU A 466 -9.93 -13.25 32.92
C LEU A 466 -9.81 -11.74 32.67
N ARG A 467 -8.59 -11.22 32.68
CA ARG A 467 -8.32 -9.81 32.37
C ARG A 467 -8.79 -9.42 30.97
N ILE A 468 -8.62 -10.29 29.96
CA ILE A 468 -9.11 -10.06 28.60
C ILE A 468 -10.64 -10.09 28.56
N ALA A 469 -11.30 -10.96 29.33
CA ALA A 469 -12.76 -11.03 29.39
C ALA A 469 -13.39 -9.67 29.80
N ASP A 470 -12.72 -8.93 30.69
CA ASP A 470 -13.16 -7.62 31.18
C ASP A 470 -13.04 -6.49 30.14
N THR A 471 -12.39 -6.73 28.99
CA THR A 471 -12.17 -5.73 27.94
C THR A 471 -13.20 -5.76 26.80
N GLY A 472 -14.26 -6.56 26.94
CA GLY A 472 -15.34 -6.69 25.94
C GLY A 472 -15.30 -7.98 25.11
N LEU A 473 -14.31 -8.85 25.31
CA LEU A 473 -14.18 -10.16 24.65
C LEU A 473 -14.70 -11.33 25.50
N TYR A 474 -15.61 -11.05 26.45
CA TYR A 474 -16.14 -12.02 27.41
C TYR A 474 -16.67 -13.30 26.77
N SER A 475 -17.47 -13.19 25.70
CA SER A 475 -18.07 -14.36 25.04
C SER A 475 -17.02 -15.32 24.50
N THR A 476 -16.00 -14.78 23.83
CA THR A 476 -14.91 -15.57 23.23
C THR A 476 -14.06 -16.25 24.31
N VAL A 477 -13.73 -15.51 25.37
CA VAL A 477 -12.98 -16.07 26.51
C VAL A 477 -13.78 -17.16 27.22
N LEU A 478 -15.10 -16.98 27.39
CA LEU A 478 -15.96 -17.98 28.00
C LEU A 478 -16.00 -19.28 27.19
N GLU A 479 -15.99 -19.20 25.85
CA GLU A 479 -15.89 -20.38 24.99
C GLU A 479 -14.56 -21.12 25.17
N ILE A 480 -13.45 -20.39 25.29
CA ILE A 480 -12.12 -20.97 25.58
C ILE A 480 -12.15 -21.71 26.93
N PHE A 481 -12.69 -21.08 27.98
CA PHE A 481 -12.85 -21.74 29.29
C PHE A 481 -13.78 -22.95 29.23
N ARG A 482 -14.89 -22.89 28.48
CA ARG A 482 -15.79 -24.05 28.31
C ARG A 482 -15.07 -25.25 27.70
N HIS A 483 -14.24 -25.02 26.69
CA HIS A 483 -13.41 -26.08 26.11
C HIS A 483 -12.38 -26.62 27.11
N GLY A 484 -11.73 -25.74 27.87
CA GLY A 484 -10.80 -26.15 28.93
C GLY A 484 -11.48 -26.98 30.02
N ILE A 485 -12.64 -26.56 30.50
CA ILE A 485 -13.37 -27.20 31.60
C ILE A 485 -13.78 -28.64 31.26
N GLN A 486 -14.09 -28.92 29.99
CA GLN A 486 -14.45 -30.28 29.55
C GLN A 486 -13.34 -31.32 29.79
N ARG A 487 -12.07 -30.90 29.77
CA ARG A 487 -10.91 -31.81 29.90
C ARG A 487 -10.11 -31.57 31.17
N SER A 488 -10.02 -30.32 31.63
CA SER A 488 -9.13 -29.84 32.71
C SER A 488 -9.88 -29.03 33.76
N GLY A 489 -11.17 -29.29 33.97
CA GLY A 489 -12.03 -28.52 34.88
C GLY A 489 -11.49 -28.40 36.30
N GLU A 490 -10.85 -29.45 36.83
CA GLU A 490 -10.23 -29.42 38.16
C GLU A 490 -9.10 -28.40 38.27
N LEU A 491 -8.20 -28.35 37.28
CA LEU A 491 -7.09 -27.39 37.22
C LEU A 491 -7.60 -25.95 37.10
N ILE A 492 -8.59 -25.72 36.24
CA ILE A 492 -9.17 -24.39 36.05
C ILE A 492 -9.85 -23.93 37.33
N PHE A 493 -10.64 -24.79 37.97
CA PHE A 493 -11.31 -24.48 39.23
C PHE A 493 -10.30 -24.16 40.34
N LEU A 494 -9.26 -24.98 40.51
CA LEU A 494 -8.19 -24.74 41.47
C LEU A 494 -7.43 -23.45 41.17
N GLY A 495 -7.17 -23.16 39.89
CA GLY A 495 -6.52 -21.93 39.49
C GLY A 495 -7.35 -20.69 39.82
N LEU A 496 -8.66 -20.72 39.55
CA LEU A 496 -9.57 -19.64 39.92
C LEU A 496 -9.63 -19.41 41.43
N LEU A 497 -9.59 -20.48 42.24
CA LEU A 497 -9.54 -20.36 43.70
C LEU A 497 -8.23 -19.76 44.22
N GLN A 498 -7.13 -19.91 43.49
CA GLN A 498 -5.81 -19.41 43.88
C GLN A 498 -5.54 -17.98 43.41
N LEU A 499 -6.33 -17.47 42.45
CA LEU A 499 -6.29 -16.08 41.96
C LEU A 499 -7.15 -15.12 42.81
N HIS A 500 -7.92 -15.66 43.75
CA HIS A 500 -8.69 -14.93 44.78
C HIS A 500 -8.02 -15.09 46.15
#